data_AF-A0A3C1SM97-F1
#
_entry.id   AF-A0A3C1SM97-F1
#
_cell.length_a   1.000
_cell.length_b   1.000
_cell.length_c   1.000
_cell.angle_alpha   90.00
_cell.angle_beta   90.00
_cell.angle_gamma   90.00
#
_symmetry.space_group_name_H-M   'P 1'
#
loop_
_entity.id
_entity.type
_entity.pdbx_description
1 polymer ?
#
loop_
_entity_poly.entity_id
_entity_poly.type
_entity_poly.pdbx_seq_one_letter_code
_entity_poly.pdbx_strand_id
1 'polypeptide(L)'
;PESTSFTSESPIKATVAAGTLTVTGVATGTSYITVTMTKNGSTLKKQILTASIIANHSVPKANLNTWLAGLPANDKNTPYKINITGLTESDIQQQENGQLKQGTLRAILQSNSTKYVDLSSTTLPAIESIKAALAGCSSLIRAPAIPSGVKNMSDCFSGCSNLQSPVVIPNGVENMWGTFQDCTSLTTAPELPSTLSGTNGCGLVRTFSGCTSLTQAPSSIPSGVTNMNYCFNGCSKLSTVPDLPVNVTSIVCVFNGCKINGTTVYIYGLIENSSDCDNAFAGNPRVFVRVEFHETGMALESADGWDDQNMAFGLIP
;
A
#
# COMPACT_ATOMS: atom_id res chain seq x y z
N PRO A 1 -21.80 -8.15 48.23
CA PRO A 1 -20.39 -7.98 47.83
C PRO A 1 -20.12 -6.52 47.46
N GLU A 2 -19.29 -5.83 48.24
CA GLU A 2 -18.93 -4.44 47.97
C GLU A 2 -18.12 -4.35 46.67
N SER A 3 -18.55 -3.49 45.74
CA SER A 3 -17.83 -3.21 44.49
C SER A 3 -17.01 -1.93 44.65
N THR A 4 -15.70 -2.01 44.44
CA THR A 4 -14.80 -0.85 44.38
C THR A 4 -14.27 -0.67 42.96
N SER A 5 -14.37 0.55 42.43
CA SER A 5 -13.93 0.94 41.08
C SER A 5 -12.74 1.91 41.16
N PHE A 6 -11.76 1.75 40.27
CA PHE A 6 -10.55 2.58 40.22
C PHE A 6 -10.23 2.99 38.77
N THR A 7 -9.72 4.20 38.59
CA THR A 7 -9.14 4.73 37.33
C THR A 7 -7.76 5.33 37.63
N SER A 8 -6.70 4.86 36.98
CA SER A 8 -5.31 5.27 37.28
C SER A 8 -4.36 4.97 36.10
N GLU A 9 -3.40 5.88 35.83
CA GLU A 9 -2.26 5.67 34.92
C GLU A 9 -1.09 4.91 35.59
N SER A 10 -1.18 4.64 36.89
CA SER A 10 -0.21 3.92 37.73
C SER A 10 -0.76 2.57 38.21
N PRO A 11 0.09 1.62 38.68
CA PRO A 11 -0.37 0.33 39.19
C PRO A 11 -1.39 0.49 40.33
N ILE A 12 -2.62 0.01 40.11
CA ILE A 12 -3.69 0.04 41.12
C ILE A 12 -3.39 -1.03 42.17
N LYS A 13 -3.21 -0.62 43.43
CA LYS A 13 -3.19 -1.51 44.60
C LYS A 13 -4.54 -1.44 45.31
N ALA A 14 -5.23 -2.58 45.40
CA ALA A 14 -6.51 -2.69 46.11
C ALA A 14 -6.52 -3.94 47.00
N THR A 15 -7.18 -3.83 48.16
CA THR A 15 -7.40 -4.93 49.11
C THR A 15 -8.89 -5.28 49.12
N VAL A 16 -9.25 -6.53 48.82
CA VAL A 16 -10.64 -7.00 48.81
C VAL A 16 -10.75 -8.20 49.74
N ALA A 17 -11.59 -8.13 50.78
CA ALA A 17 -11.74 -9.18 51.79
C ALA A 17 -12.59 -10.37 51.30
N ALA A 18 -13.66 -10.10 50.55
CA ALA A 18 -14.45 -11.07 49.77
C ALA A 18 -15.32 -10.31 48.76
N GLY A 19 -15.23 -10.62 47.46
CA GLY A 19 -16.01 -9.94 46.43
C GLY A 19 -15.38 -9.95 45.04
N THR A 20 -15.95 -9.16 44.14
CA THR A 20 -15.46 -8.96 42.77
C THR A 20 -14.59 -7.71 42.71
N LEU A 21 -13.38 -7.83 42.18
CA LEU A 21 -12.53 -6.68 41.84
C LEU A 21 -12.82 -6.25 40.41
N THR A 22 -13.36 -5.04 40.22
CA THR A 22 -13.62 -4.48 38.90
C THR A 22 -12.58 -3.41 38.58
N VAL A 23 -11.76 -3.65 37.56
CA VAL A 23 -10.78 -2.67 37.05
C VAL A 23 -11.33 -2.07 35.76
N THR A 24 -11.60 -0.77 35.76
CA THR A 24 -12.08 -0.02 34.59
C THR A 24 -11.02 0.96 34.12
N GLY A 25 -10.67 0.96 32.84
CA GLY A 25 -9.69 1.88 32.27
C GLY A 25 -9.79 1.96 30.75
N VAL A 26 -9.17 2.98 30.17
CA VAL A 26 -9.01 3.12 28.71
C VAL A 26 -7.62 2.59 28.36
N ALA A 27 -7.55 1.60 27.48
CA ALA A 27 -6.30 0.98 27.06
C ALA A 27 -6.22 0.96 25.53
N THR A 28 -5.01 1.17 25.00
CA THR A 28 -4.70 1.03 23.57
C THR A 28 -3.64 -0.07 23.38
N GLY A 29 -3.78 -0.87 22.32
CA GLY A 29 -2.84 -1.95 22.02
C GLY A 29 -2.96 -3.18 22.94
N THR A 30 -1.90 -3.98 23.01
CA THR A 30 -1.84 -5.16 23.89
C THR A 30 -1.59 -4.71 25.32
N SER A 31 -2.58 -4.90 26.20
CA SER A 31 -2.46 -4.58 27.62
C SER A 31 -2.37 -5.84 28.46
N TYR A 32 -1.44 -5.82 29.43
CA TYR A 32 -1.24 -6.92 30.37
C TYR A 32 -1.83 -6.52 31.72
N ILE A 33 -2.83 -7.28 32.18
CA ILE A 33 -3.35 -7.14 33.54
C ILE A 33 -2.69 -8.24 34.38
N THR A 34 -1.76 -7.85 35.24
CA THR A 34 -1.15 -8.78 36.20
C THR A 34 -1.91 -8.73 37.51
N VAL A 35 -2.58 -9.82 37.85
CA VAL A 35 -3.25 -9.99 39.15
C VAL A 35 -2.32 -10.79 40.06
N THR A 36 -1.89 -10.16 41.16
CA THR A 36 -1.05 -10.82 42.19
C THR A 36 -1.81 -10.83 43.51
N MET A 37 -2.09 -12.03 44.02
CA MET A 37 -2.72 -12.21 45.33
C MET A 37 -1.64 -12.45 46.39
N THR A 38 -1.62 -11.62 47.43
CA THR A 38 -0.67 -11.72 48.55
C THR A 38 -1.41 -11.90 49.87
N LYS A 39 -0.78 -12.58 50.84
CA LYS A 39 -1.23 -12.68 52.24
C LYS A 39 -0.02 -12.48 53.14
N ASN A 40 -0.12 -11.56 54.11
CA ASN A 40 0.95 -11.23 55.05
C ASN A 40 2.30 -10.91 54.39
N GLY A 41 2.28 -10.25 53.23
CA GLY A 41 3.47 -9.90 52.46
C GLY A 41 4.00 -11.00 51.54
N SER A 42 3.49 -12.23 51.61
CA SER A 42 3.88 -13.34 50.73
C SER A 42 2.92 -13.48 49.55
N THR A 43 3.45 -13.70 48.34
CA THR A 43 2.64 -13.97 47.14
C THR A 43 2.08 -15.39 47.18
N LEU A 44 0.75 -15.52 47.11
CA LEU A 44 0.04 -16.80 47.11
C LEU A 44 -0.26 -17.30 45.70
N LYS A 45 -0.59 -16.40 44.76
CA LYS A 45 -0.89 -16.75 43.38
C LYS A 45 -0.68 -15.55 42.46
N LYS A 46 -0.11 -15.80 41.28
CA LYS A 46 0.03 -14.82 40.19
C LYS A 46 -0.72 -15.33 38.97
N GLN A 47 -1.61 -14.51 38.43
CA GLN A 47 -2.30 -14.77 37.16
C GLN A 47 -2.06 -13.58 36.25
N ILE A 48 -1.63 -13.85 35.02
CA ILE A 48 -1.55 -12.84 33.97
C ILE A 48 -2.78 -13.04 33.10
N LEU A 49 -3.60 -11.98 32.99
CA LEU A 49 -4.72 -11.91 32.07
C LEU A 49 -4.29 -11.03 30.90
N THR A 50 -4.34 -11.60 29.70
CA THR A 50 -4.07 -10.86 28.47
C THR A 50 -5.38 -10.32 27.93
N ALA A 51 -5.49 -8.99 27.82
CA ALA A 51 -6.62 -8.34 27.19
C ALA A 51 -6.12 -7.64 25.93
N SER A 52 -6.43 -8.22 24.77
CA SER A 52 -6.24 -7.54 23.48
C SER A 52 -7.46 -6.64 23.24
N ILE A 53 -7.40 -5.39 23.69
CA ILE A 53 -8.43 -4.40 23.40
C ILE A 53 -8.12 -3.84 22.00
N ILE A 54 -8.62 -4.52 20.97
CA ILE A 54 -8.47 -4.13 19.56
C ILE A 54 -9.67 -3.25 19.19
N ALA A 55 -9.85 -2.13 19.89
CA ALA A 55 -10.71 -1.05 19.41
C ALA A 55 -9.80 0.02 18.81
N ASN A 56 -10.10 0.45 17.59
CA ASN A 56 -9.35 1.53 16.95
C ASN A 56 -9.39 2.79 17.82
N HIS A 57 -8.24 3.40 18.05
CA HIS A 57 -8.21 4.65 18.80
C HIS A 57 -8.67 5.79 17.88
N SER A 58 -9.78 6.44 18.22
CA SER A 58 -10.29 7.57 17.45
C SER A 58 -9.55 8.85 17.85
N VAL A 59 -8.88 9.48 16.90
CA VAL A 59 -8.06 10.67 17.13
C VAL A 59 -8.52 11.78 16.20
N PRO A 60 -9.06 12.90 16.72
CA PRO A 60 -9.31 14.08 15.90
C PRO A 60 -8.03 14.55 15.23
N LYS A 61 -8.08 14.89 13.94
CA LYS A 61 -6.91 15.38 13.19
C LYS A 61 -6.18 16.51 13.91
N ALA A 62 -6.91 17.41 14.58
CA ALA A 62 -6.35 18.54 15.34
C ALA A 62 -5.35 18.09 16.42
N ASN A 63 -5.53 16.90 16.99
CA ASN A 63 -4.70 16.36 18.07
C ASN A 63 -3.71 15.30 17.58
N LEU A 64 -3.78 14.89 16.31
CA LEU A 64 -3.03 13.75 15.78
C LEU A 64 -1.52 13.86 16.01
N ASN A 65 -0.93 15.03 15.74
CA ASN A 65 0.51 15.22 15.88
C ASN A 65 0.95 15.10 17.34
N THR A 66 0.27 15.78 18.26
CA THR A 66 0.55 15.71 19.70
C THR A 66 0.36 14.30 20.23
N TRP A 67 -0.69 13.61 19.78
CA TRP A 67 -0.97 12.24 20.16
C TRP A 67 0.15 11.30 19.70
N LEU A 68 0.55 11.34 18.43
CA LEU A 68 1.66 10.51 17.90
C LEU A 68 2.99 10.82 18.61
N ALA A 69 3.29 12.09 18.85
CA ALA A 69 4.53 12.52 19.51
C ALA A 69 4.62 12.02 20.96
N GLY A 70 3.48 11.88 21.65
CA GLY A 70 3.40 11.38 23.02
C GLY A 70 3.51 9.86 23.15
N LEU A 71 3.42 9.10 22.05
CA LEU A 71 3.50 7.65 22.10
C LEU A 71 4.94 7.15 22.23
N PRO A 72 5.16 5.98 22.86
CA PRO A 72 6.44 5.28 22.76
C PRO A 72 6.70 4.84 21.31
N ALA A 73 7.95 4.50 20.98
CA ALA A 73 8.23 3.87 19.69
C ALA A 73 7.61 2.48 19.64
N ASN A 74 7.21 2.04 18.45
CA ASN A 74 6.71 0.69 18.19
C ASN A 74 7.45 0.08 16.99
N ASP A 75 7.07 -1.14 16.62
CA ASP A 75 7.58 -1.79 15.42
C ASP A 75 6.47 -2.08 14.40
N LYS A 76 6.89 -2.34 13.15
CA LYS A 76 6.00 -2.57 12.00
C LYS A 76 5.05 -3.77 12.16
N ASN A 77 5.33 -4.71 13.07
CA ASN A 77 4.46 -5.85 13.33
C ASN A 77 3.41 -5.53 14.41
N THR A 78 3.58 -4.44 15.16
CA THR A 78 2.61 -3.95 16.16
C THR A 78 2.28 -2.47 15.92
N PRO A 79 1.67 -2.10 14.78
CA PRO A 79 1.30 -0.73 14.49
C PRO A 79 0.19 -0.20 15.43
N TYR A 80 0.18 1.10 15.66
CA TYR A 80 -0.97 1.77 16.28
C TYR A 80 -2.13 1.79 15.29
N LYS A 81 -3.26 1.18 15.67
CA LYS A 81 -4.50 1.21 14.88
C LYS A 81 -5.28 2.47 15.19
N ILE A 82 -5.40 3.35 14.21
CA ILE A 82 -5.93 4.71 14.39
C ILE A 82 -7.11 4.93 13.44
N ASN A 83 -8.18 5.49 13.97
CA ASN A 83 -9.25 6.11 13.19
C ASN A 83 -9.12 7.64 13.31
N ILE A 84 -8.58 8.29 12.29
CA ILE A 84 -8.42 9.74 12.29
C ILE A 84 -9.77 10.37 11.91
N THR A 85 -10.30 11.22 12.78
CA THR A 85 -11.58 11.89 12.57
C THR A 85 -11.39 13.37 12.23
N GLY A 86 -12.36 13.96 11.52
CA GLY A 86 -12.34 15.39 11.18
C GLY A 86 -11.26 15.78 10.16
N LEU A 87 -10.83 14.85 9.31
CA LEU A 87 -9.99 15.16 8.15
C LEU A 87 -10.78 16.02 7.16
N THR A 88 -10.12 17.06 6.65
CA THR A 88 -10.64 17.94 5.59
C THR A 88 -9.78 17.80 4.33
N GLU A 89 -10.25 18.34 3.20
CA GLU A 89 -9.50 18.32 1.93
C GLU A 89 -8.08 18.90 2.07
N SER A 90 -7.91 19.99 2.81
CA SER A 90 -6.60 20.64 3.03
C SER A 90 -5.62 19.80 3.87
N ASP A 91 -6.13 18.79 4.58
CA ASP A 91 -5.29 17.82 5.28
C ASP A 91 -4.69 16.79 4.31
N ILE A 92 -5.35 16.55 3.17
CA ILE A 92 -4.94 15.58 2.16
C ILE A 92 -4.12 16.26 1.06
N GLN A 93 -4.60 17.40 0.54
CA GLN A 93 -3.94 18.18 -0.50
C GLN A 93 -4.13 19.67 -0.26
N GLN A 94 -3.06 20.44 -0.42
CA GLN A 94 -3.13 21.89 -0.41
C GLN A 94 -2.83 22.43 -1.80
N GLN A 95 -3.49 23.52 -2.17
CA GLN A 95 -3.13 24.31 -3.35
C GLN A 95 -2.68 25.69 -2.88
N GLU A 96 -1.50 26.11 -3.31
CA GLU A 96 -0.96 27.43 -3.05
C GLU A 96 -0.38 27.97 -4.35
N ASN A 97 -0.93 29.08 -4.86
CA ASN A 97 -0.50 29.71 -6.12
C ASN A 97 -0.48 28.74 -7.34
N GLY A 98 -1.44 27.82 -7.41
CA GLY A 98 -1.54 26.83 -8.49
C GLY A 98 -0.52 25.67 -8.38
N GLN A 99 0.29 25.64 -7.32
CA GLN A 99 1.19 24.53 -7.00
C GLN A 99 0.53 23.60 -5.97
N LEU A 100 0.66 22.29 -6.20
CA LEU A 100 0.27 21.28 -5.21
C LEU A 100 1.28 21.29 -4.07
N LYS A 101 0.79 21.55 -2.86
CA LYS A 101 1.55 21.49 -1.61
C LYS A 101 1.13 20.27 -0.80
N GLN A 102 2.07 19.78 -0.01
CA GLN A 102 1.87 18.67 0.92
C GLN A 102 0.70 18.96 1.89
N GLY A 103 -0.28 18.04 1.95
CA GLY A 103 -1.34 18.07 2.97
C GLY A 103 -0.80 17.83 4.39
N THR A 104 -1.50 18.36 5.39
CA THR A 104 -1.01 18.27 6.79
C THR A 104 -0.95 16.85 7.32
N LEU A 105 -1.81 15.93 6.86
CA LEU A 105 -1.78 14.52 7.27
C LEU A 105 -0.43 13.88 6.89
N ARG A 106 0.02 14.09 5.64
CA ARG A 106 1.33 13.60 5.18
C ARG A 106 2.46 14.13 6.04
N ALA A 107 2.45 15.44 6.30
CA ALA A 107 3.50 16.09 7.08
C ALA A 107 3.58 15.52 8.51
N ILE A 108 2.42 15.30 9.15
CA ILE A 108 2.35 14.72 10.50
C ILE A 108 2.88 13.27 10.51
N LEU A 109 2.50 12.45 9.53
CA LEU A 109 2.97 11.06 9.47
C LEU A 109 4.48 10.98 9.20
N GLN A 110 5.02 11.87 8.37
CA GLN A 110 6.46 11.95 8.09
C GLN A 110 7.26 12.46 9.29
N SER A 111 6.76 13.45 10.04
CA SER A 111 7.43 13.95 11.25
C SER A 111 7.41 12.92 12.40
N ASN A 112 6.48 11.97 12.37
CA ASN A 112 6.35 10.88 13.32
C ASN A 112 6.76 9.52 12.73
N SER A 113 7.81 9.49 11.89
CA SER A 113 8.24 8.29 11.14
C SER A 113 8.68 7.10 12.00
N THR A 114 8.89 7.28 13.31
CA THR A 114 9.18 6.19 14.27
C THR A 114 7.92 5.53 14.85
N LYS A 115 6.73 6.05 14.54
CA LYS A 115 5.43 5.54 14.98
C LYS A 115 4.75 4.84 13.83
N TYR A 116 4.84 3.51 13.78
CA TYR A 116 4.16 2.72 12.77
C TYR A 116 2.65 2.75 12.99
N VAL A 117 1.89 3.07 11.94
CA VAL A 117 0.44 3.28 12.01
C VAL A 117 -0.32 2.39 11.04
N ASP A 118 -1.47 1.91 11.49
CA ASP A 118 -2.48 1.21 10.70
C ASP A 118 -3.68 2.14 10.59
N LEU A 119 -3.90 2.66 9.38
CA LEU A 119 -5.00 3.58 9.08
C LEU A 119 -6.19 2.88 8.45
N SER A 120 -6.27 1.54 8.45
CA SER A 120 -7.37 0.78 7.80
C SER A 120 -8.77 1.16 8.26
N SER A 121 -8.89 1.82 9.42
CA SER A 121 -10.15 2.30 9.99
C SER A 121 -10.38 3.81 9.83
N THR A 122 -9.45 4.51 9.20
CA THR A 122 -9.58 5.93 8.82
C THR A 122 -10.18 6.01 7.42
N THR A 123 -11.15 6.90 7.22
CA THR A 123 -11.69 7.23 5.89
C THR A 123 -11.22 8.61 5.48
N LEU A 124 -10.68 8.75 4.26
CA LEU A 124 -10.31 10.06 3.74
C LEU A 124 -11.56 10.90 3.42
N PRO A 125 -11.50 12.24 3.43
CA PRO A 125 -12.61 13.09 3.02
C PRO A 125 -12.97 12.85 1.55
N ALA A 126 -14.25 13.04 1.20
CA ALA A 126 -14.74 12.89 -0.17
C ALA A 126 -14.14 13.98 -1.07
N ILE A 127 -13.11 13.63 -1.84
CA ILE A 127 -12.40 14.50 -2.78
C ILE A 127 -12.02 13.71 -4.04
N GLU A 128 -11.82 14.42 -5.15
CA GLU A 128 -11.54 13.76 -6.45
C GLU A 128 -10.07 13.37 -6.63
N SER A 129 -9.15 14.00 -5.90
CA SER A 129 -7.71 13.79 -6.05
C SER A 129 -7.05 13.55 -4.70
N ILE A 130 -6.27 12.48 -4.62
CA ILE A 130 -5.37 12.16 -3.50
C ILE A 130 -3.92 12.00 -3.98
N LYS A 131 -3.59 12.56 -5.15
CA LYS A 131 -2.22 12.73 -5.64
C LYS A 131 -1.23 13.10 -4.52
N ALA A 132 -0.18 12.30 -4.36
CA ALA A 132 0.89 12.46 -3.37
C ALA A 132 0.43 12.66 -1.90
N ALA A 133 -0.81 12.29 -1.56
CA ALA A 133 -1.42 12.55 -0.25
C ALA A 133 -0.71 11.87 0.92
N LEU A 134 -0.09 10.71 0.69
CA LEU A 134 0.62 9.94 1.70
C LEU A 134 2.05 9.58 1.25
N ALA A 135 2.58 10.25 0.22
CA ALA A 135 3.89 9.94 -0.32
C ALA A 135 5.00 10.06 0.76
N GLY A 136 5.87 9.06 0.83
CA GLY A 136 6.99 8.97 1.76
C GLY A 136 6.57 8.75 3.21
N CYS A 137 5.30 8.42 3.49
CA CYS A 137 4.86 8.01 4.83
C CYS A 137 5.38 6.59 5.14
N SER A 138 6.68 6.48 5.40
CA SER A 138 7.37 5.20 5.64
C SER A 138 6.90 4.46 6.89
N SER A 139 6.18 5.13 7.80
CA SER A 139 5.57 4.52 8.99
C SER A 139 4.17 3.94 8.74
N LEU A 140 3.57 4.14 7.56
CA LEU A 140 2.26 3.62 7.23
C LEU A 140 2.32 2.11 6.93
N ILE A 141 1.63 1.31 7.76
CA ILE A 141 1.52 -0.15 7.59
C ILE A 141 0.28 -0.54 6.79
N ARG A 142 -0.86 0.11 7.05
CA ARG A 142 -2.13 -0.12 6.33
C ARG A 142 -2.70 1.19 5.83
N ALA A 143 -3.10 1.20 4.56
CA ALA A 143 -3.72 2.36 3.94
C ALA A 143 -5.09 2.70 4.57
N PRO A 144 -5.50 3.98 4.56
CA PRO A 144 -6.87 4.36 4.87
C PRO A 144 -7.86 3.91 3.80
N ALA A 145 -9.15 3.88 4.16
CA ALA A 145 -10.23 3.70 3.20
C ALA A 145 -10.25 4.88 2.23
N ILE A 146 -10.16 4.56 0.93
CA ILE A 146 -10.17 5.55 -0.15
C ILE A 146 -11.62 5.76 -0.60
N PRO A 147 -12.13 7.01 -0.63
CA PRO A 147 -13.49 7.32 -1.05
C PRO A 147 -13.75 6.97 -2.52
N SER A 148 -14.98 6.57 -2.82
CA SER A 148 -15.39 6.18 -4.18
C SER A 148 -15.33 7.30 -5.22
N GLY A 149 -15.36 8.56 -4.79
CA GLY A 149 -15.24 9.73 -5.66
C GLY A 149 -13.82 10.03 -6.15
N VAL A 150 -12.79 9.34 -5.63
CA VAL A 150 -11.40 9.58 -6.04
C VAL A 150 -11.18 9.14 -7.49
N LYS A 151 -10.67 10.06 -8.29
CA LYS A 151 -10.26 9.89 -9.70
C LYS A 151 -8.75 9.81 -9.86
N ASN A 152 -8.00 10.56 -9.07
CA ASN A 152 -6.54 10.67 -9.20
C ASN A 152 -5.81 10.19 -7.94
N MET A 153 -5.00 9.15 -8.08
CA MET A 153 -4.15 8.58 -7.03
C MET A 153 -2.65 8.69 -7.32
N SER A 154 -2.22 9.54 -8.28
CA SER A 154 -0.80 9.60 -8.68
C SER A 154 0.12 9.81 -7.47
N ASP A 155 1.16 9.01 -7.32
CA ASP A 155 2.15 9.08 -6.24
C ASP A 155 1.56 8.98 -4.82
N CYS A 156 0.27 8.65 -4.64
CA CYS A 156 -0.41 8.74 -3.35
C CYS A 156 0.33 8.00 -2.23
N PHE A 157 0.88 6.81 -2.52
CA PHE A 157 1.67 6.02 -1.58
C PHE A 157 3.13 5.84 -2.01
N SER A 158 3.62 6.65 -2.95
CA SER A 158 5.01 6.57 -3.42
C SER A 158 5.97 6.72 -2.24
N GLY A 159 6.89 5.78 -2.03
CA GLY A 159 7.85 5.75 -0.92
C GLY A 159 7.27 5.32 0.43
N CYS A 160 6.03 4.82 0.50
CA CYS A 160 5.49 4.18 1.70
C CYS A 160 6.10 2.78 1.90
N SER A 161 7.37 2.73 2.26
CA SER A 161 8.19 1.50 2.25
C SER A 161 7.70 0.38 3.17
N ASN A 162 6.91 0.68 4.21
CA ASN A 162 6.31 -0.32 5.08
C ASN A 162 4.81 -0.61 4.79
N LEU A 163 4.24 -0.05 3.72
CA LEU A 163 2.84 -0.29 3.37
C LEU A 163 2.64 -1.75 2.96
N GLN A 164 1.66 -2.41 3.57
CA GLN A 164 1.33 -3.81 3.36
C GLN A 164 -0.06 -4.00 2.77
N SER A 165 -0.23 -5.02 1.94
CA SER A 165 -1.50 -5.44 1.34
C SER A 165 -2.46 -6.11 2.34
N PRO A 166 -3.80 -5.92 2.24
CA PRO A 166 -4.48 -5.35 1.08
C PRO A 166 -4.53 -3.81 1.09
N VAL A 167 -4.50 -3.24 -0.11
CA VAL A 167 -4.95 -1.87 -0.39
C VAL A 167 -6.15 -2.00 -1.31
N VAL A 168 -7.25 -1.29 -1.05
CA VAL A 168 -8.46 -1.35 -1.87
C VAL A 168 -8.55 -0.09 -2.72
N ILE A 169 -8.59 -0.25 -4.04
CA ILE A 169 -8.70 0.85 -4.99
C ILE A 169 -10.16 0.98 -5.44
N PRO A 170 -10.77 2.17 -5.33
CA PRO A 170 -12.13 2.36 -5.83
C PRO A 170 -12.23 2.25 -7.36
N ASN A 171 -13.35 1.71 -7.84
CA ASN A 171 -13.64 1.54 -9.27
C ASN A 171 -13.66 2.84 -10.08
N GLY A 172 -13.74 4.01 -9.43
CA GLY A 172 -13.80 5.30 -10.11
C GLY A 172 -12.44 5.90 -10.46
N VAL A 173 -11.33 5.30 -10.02
CA VAL A 173 -9.97 5.84 -10.20
C VAL A 173 -9.54 5.71 -11.66
N GLU A 174 -9.02 6.81 -12.21
CA GLU A 174 -8.63 6.95 -13.61
C GLU A 174 -7.10 7.08 -13.78
N ASN A 175 -6.39 7.51 -12.74
CA ASN A 175 -4.93 7.73 -12.77
C ASN A 175 -4.23 7.13 -11.55
N MET A 176 -3.26 6.23 -11.79
CA MET A 176 -2.45 5.56 -10.77
C MET A 176 -0.94 5.69 -11.01
N TRP A 177 -0.50 6.74 -11.71
CA TRP A 177 0.92 7.00 -11.96
C TRP A 177 1.73 6.94 -10.66
N GLY A 178 2.74 6.07 -10.57
CA GLY A 178 3.66 6.01 -9.42
C GLY A 178 3.00 5.72 -8.07
N THR A 179 1.72 5.34 -8.02
CA THR A 179 0.93 5.28 -6.77
C THR A 179 1.58 4.43 -5.68
N PHE A 180 2.22 3.31 -6.03
CA PHE A 180 2.91 2.42 -5.10
C PHE A 180 4.41 2.35 -5.36
N GLN A 181 4.98 3.33 -6.06
CA GLN A 181 6.43 3.37 -6.30
C GLN A 181 7.17 3.22 -4.96
N ASP A 182 8.21 2.39 -4.89
CA ASP A 182 9.05 2.13 -3.72
C ASP A 182 8.28 1.66 -2.45
N CYS A 183 7.10 1.06 -2.62
CA CYS A 183 6.39 0.34 -1.56
C CYS A 183 7.03 -1.05 -1.32
N THR A 184 8.23 -1.06 -0.74
CA THR A 184 9.08 -2.27 -0.63
C THR A 184 8.51 -3.39 0.24
N SER A 185 7.48 -3.14 1.05
CA SER A 185 6.77 -4.14 1.86
C SER A 185 5.45 -4.63 1.26
N LEU A 186 5.03 -4.10 0.10
CA LEU A 186 3.82 -4.54 -0.58
C LEU A 186 4.07 -5.93 -1.20
N THR A 187 3.30 -6.94 -0.79
CA THR A 187 3.47 -8.33 -1.27
C THR A 187 2.47 -8.71 -2.35
N THR A 188 1.28 -8.10 -2.34
CA THR A 188 0.23 -8.32 -3.35
C THR A 188 -0.25 -6.97 -3.87
N ALA A 189 -0.21 -6.80 -5.19
CA ALA A 189 -0.75 -5.62 -5.84
C ALA A 189 -2.28 -5.59 -5.66
N PRO A 190 -2.89 -4.41 -5.52
CA PRO A 190 -4.34 -4.29 -5.53
C PRO A 190 -4.90 -4.63 -6.92
N GLU A 191 -6.16 -5.06 -6.96
CA GLU A 191 -6.91 -5.12 -8.21
C GLU A 191 -7.07 -3.72 -8.80
N LEU A 192 -7.00 -3.68 -10.14
CA LEU A 192 -7.03 -2.43 -10.88
C LEU A 192 -8.46 -2.07 -11.29
N PRO A 193 -8.86 -0.79 -11.17
CA PRO A 193 -10.18 -0.35 -11.59
C PRO A 193 -10.29 -0.36 -13.12
N SER A 194 -11.44 -0.78 -13.65
CA SER A 194 -11.67 -0.87 -15.09
C SER A 194 -11.66 0.49 -15.81
N THR A 195 -11.77 1.59 -15.06
CA THR A 195 -11.77 2.97 -15.57
C THR A 195 -10.38 3.54 -15.82
N LEU A 196 -9.31 2.82 -15.49
CA LEU A 196 -7.95 3.29 -15.80
C LEU A 196 -7.79 3.49 -17.31
N SER A 197 -7.36 4.70 -17.68
CA SER A 197 -7.15 5.09 -19.08
C SER A 197 -5.78 5.72 -19.28
N GLY A 198 -5.05 5.26 -20.30
CA GLY A 198 -3.78 5.85 -20.71
C GLY A 198 -3.90 7.07 -21.63
N THR A 199 -5.12 7.47 -22.03
CA THR A 199 -5.36 8.53 -23.04
C THR A 199 -4.81 9.92 -22.67
N ASN A 200 -4.55 10.18 -21.39
CA ASN A 200 -3.96 11.43 -20.90
C ASN A 200 -2.49 11.27 -20.48
N GLY A 201 -1.79 10.24 -20.96
CA GLY A 201 -0.44 9.88 -20.50
C GLY A 201 -0.40 9.31 -19.08
N CYS A 202 -1.56 9.16 -18.44
CA CYS A 202 -1.74 8.80 -17.04
C CYS A 202 -2.12 7.32 -16.90
N GLY A 203 -1.25 6.43 -17.41
CA GLY A 203 -1.43 4.97 -17.31
C GLY A 203 -0.88 4.37 -16.00
N LEU A 204 -0.41 3.13 -16.07
CA LEU A 204 0.24 2.41 -14.96
C LEU A 204 1.75 2.72 -14.86
N VAL A 205 2.16 3.91 -15.30
CA VAL A 205 3.56 4.30 -15.35
C VAL A 205 4.14 4.29 -13.94
N ARG A 206 5.23 3.53 -13.73
CA ARG A 206 5.91 3.37 -12.43
C ARG A 206 5.03 2.92 -11.26
N THR A 207 3.79 2.48 -11.49
CA THR A 207 2.80 2.27 -10.42
C THR A 207 3.31 1.34 -9.32
N PHE A 208 4.06 0.28 -9.66
CA PHE A 208 4.68 -0.66 -8.71
C PHE A 208 6.21 -0.67 -8.80
N SER A 209 6.82 0.33 -9.43
CA SER A 209 8.29 0.41 -9.57
C SER A 209 8.94 0.34 -8.19
N GLY A 210 9.97 -0.48 -7.99
CA GLY A 210 10.68 -0.64 -6.73
C GLY A 210 9.92 -1.43 -5.65
N CYS A 211 8.77 -2.05 -5.95
CA CYS A 211 8.07 -2.94 -5.00
C CYS A 211 8.82 -4.28 -4.83
N THR A 212 9.95 -4.26 -4.13
CA THR A 212 10.88 -5.40 -4.04
C THR A 212 10.33 -6.64 -3.32
N SER A 213 9.25 -6.50 -2.54
CA SER A 213 8.57 -7.64 -1.90
C SER A 213 7.35 -8.15 -2.67
N LEU A 214 6.99 -7.54 -3.80
CA LEU A 214 5.80 -7.90 -4.56
C LEU A 214 5.97 -9.29 -5.17
N THR A 215 5.08 -10.21 -4.80
CA THR A 215 5.05 -11.59 -5.33
C THR A 215 3.85 -11.82 -6.25
N GLN A 216 2.79 -11.02 -6.11
CA GLN A 216 1.57 -11.15 -6.89
C GLN A 216 1.23 -9.81 -7.55
N ALA A 217 1.25 -9.79 -8.88
CA ALA A 217 0.72 -8.69 -9.69
C ALA A 217 -0.83 -8.70 -9.70
N PRO A 218 -1.50 -7.65 -10.20
CA PRO A 218 -2.95 -7.66 -10.38
C PRO A 218 -3.41 -8.80 -11.28
N SER A 219 -4.64 -9.27 -11.11
CA SER A 219 -5.19 -10.39 -11.90
C SER A 219 -5.26 -10.09 -13.40
N SER A 220 -5.44 -8.83 -13.77
CA SER A 220 -5.51 -8.36 -15.15
C SER A 220 -5.14 -6.89 -15.25
N ILE A 221 -4.73 -6.47 -16.45
CA ILE A 221 -4.55 -5.06 -16.80
C ILE A 221 -5.82 -4.55 -17.49
N PRO A 222 -6.42 -3.43 -17.06
CA PRO A 222 -7.60 -2.87 -17.70
C PRO A 222 -7.36 -2.50 -19.17
N SER A 223 -8.36 -2.73 -20.02
CA SER A 223 -8.26 -2.50 -21.48
C SER A 223 -8.04 -1.03 -21.86
N GLY A 224 -8.32 -0.07 -20.98
CA GLY A 224 -8.07 1.35 -21.21
C GLY A 224 -6.59 1.75 -21.03
N VAL A 225 -5.75 0.90 -20.45
CA VAL A 225 -4.34 1.19 -20.21
C VAL A 225 -3.55 1.10 -21.52
N THR A 226 -2.88 2.18 -21.89
CA THR A 226 -2.00 2.24 -23.07
C THR A 226 -0.51 2.32 -22.73
N ASN A 227 -0.16 2.78 -21.52
CA ASN A 227 1.23 2.97 -21.10
C ASN A 227 1.49 2.29 -19.75
N MET A 228 2.48 1.40 -19.73
CA MET A 228 2.94 0.64 -18.57
C MET A 228 4.44 0.80 -18.32
N ASN A 229 5.06 1.87 -18.83
CA ASN A 229 6.49 2.11 -18.67
C ASN A 229 6.88 2.02 -17.19
N TYR A 230 7.90 1.20 -16.91
CA TYR A 230 8.46 0.94 -15.58
C TYR A 230 7.45 0.41 -14.54
N CYS A 231 6.26 -0.06 -14.94
CA CYS A 231 5.19 -0.40 -14.00
C CYS A 231 5.65 -1.37 -12.90
N PHE A 232 6.39 -2.42 -13.25
CA PHE A 232 6.94 -3.41 -12.31
C PHE A 232 8.48 -3.38 -12.25
N ASN A 233 9.11 -2.29 -12.66
CA ASN A 233 10.57 -2.16 -12.65
C ASN A 233 11.11 -2.43 -11.23
N GLY A 234 12.13 -3.28 -11.09
CA GLY A 234 12.74 -3.62 -9.81
C GLY A 234 11.89 -4.51 -8.87
N CYS A 235 10.76 -5.07 -9.32
CA CYS A 235 9.96 -6.02 -8.55
C CYS A 235 10.66 -7.39 -8.42
N SER A 236 11.76 -7.45 -7.65
CA SER A 236 12.70 -8.57 -7.61
C SER A 236 12.17 -9.92 -7.08
N LYS A 237 10.96 -9.95 -6.51
CA LYS A 237 10.27 -11.18 -6.10
C LYS A 237 9.07 -11.54 -6.98
N LEU A 238 8.76 -10.73 -7.99
CA LEU A 238 7.66 -10.99 -8.89
C LEU A 238 8.08 -12.08 -9.89
N SER A 239 7.40 -13.23 -9.83
CA SER A 239 7.70 -14.41 -10.63
C SER A 239 6.65 -14.72 -11.70
N THR A 240 5.45 -14.17 -11.56
CA THR A 240 4.32 -14.31 -12.48
C THR A 240 3.77 -12.92 -12.80
N VAL A 241 3.44 -12.67 -14.06
CA VAL A 241 2.96 -11.37 -14.55
C VAL A 241 1.65 -11.55 -15.32
N PRO A 242 0.78 -10.54 -15.34
CA PRO A 242 -0.47 -10.61 -16.10
C PRO A 242 -0.21 -10.49 -17.61
N ASP A 243 -1.18 -10.94 -18.40
CA ASP A 243 -1.21 -10.67 -19.83
C ASP A 243 -1.36 -9.17 -20.11
N LEU A 244 -0.74 -8.70 -21.18
CA LEU A 244 -0.75 -7.29 -21.57
C LEU A 244 -1.82 -7.06 -22.65
N PRO A 245 -2.85 -6.21 -22.43
CA PRO A 245 -3.93 -6.04 -23.38
C PRO A 245 -3.45 -5.35 -24.67
N VAL A 246 -4.18 -5.57 -25.76
CA VAL A 246 -3.85 -5.09 -27.13
C VAL A 246 -3.68 -3.58 -27.27
N ASN A 247 -4.23 -2.81 -26.33
CA ASN A 247 -4.15 -1.36 -26.34
C ASN A 247 -2.86 -0.81 -25.70
N VAL A 248 -2.03 -1.67 -25.10
CA VAL A 248 -0.75 -1.26 -24.51
C VAL A 248 0.28 -1.03 -25.61
N THR A 249 0.68 0.22 -25.80
CA THR A 249 1.65 0.62 -26.83
C THR A 249 3.04 0.94 -26.26
N SER A 250 3.17 1.11 -24.94
CA SER A 250 4.45 1.43 -24.28
C SER A 250 4.71 0.59 -23.03
N ILE A 251 5.81 -0.17 -23.02
CA ILE A 251 6.20 -1.10 -21.94
C ILE A 251 7.69 -0.99 -21.54
N VAL A 252 8.27 0.19 -21.71
CA VAL A 252 9.69 0.45 -21.46
C VAL A 252 10.09 0.01 -20.05
N CYS A 253 11.08 -0.88 -19.95
CA CYS A 253 11.59 -1.52 -18.72
C CYS A 253 10.53 -2.05 -17.75
N VAL A 254 9.33 -2.42 -18.24
CA VAL A 254 8.18 -2.76 -17.38
C VAL A 254 8.50 -3.87 -16.38
N PHE A 255 9.30 -4.88 -16.75
CA PHE A 255 9.68 -6.01 -15.91
C PHE A 255 11.19 -6.10 -15.65
N ASN A 256 11.94 -5.04 -15.94
CA ASN A 256 13.38 -5.03 -15.68
C ASN A 256 13.65 -5.26 -14.18
N GLY A 257 14.54 -6.21 -13.86
CA GLY A 257 14.84 -6.60 -12.48
C GLY A 257 13.79 -7.50 -11.80
N CYS A 258 12.74 -7.93 -12.51
CA CYS A 258 11.86 -9.01 -12.05
C CYS A 258 12.58 -10.37 -12.14
N LYS A 259 12.00 -11.41 -11.50
CA LYS A 259 12.50 -12.80 -11.56
C LYS A 259 11.44 -13.72 -12.12
N ILE A 260 10.98 -13.43 -13.33
CA ILE A 260 9.94 -14.19 -14.01
C ILE A 260 10.53 -15.53 -14.44
N ASN A 261 9.90 -16.65 -14.06
CA ASN A 261 10.42 -17.99 -14.35
C ASN A 261 9.31 -18.87 -14.97
N GLY A 262 9.57 -19.42 -16.16
CA GLY A 262 8.67 -20.38 -16.80
C GLY A 262 7.27 -19.86 -17.12
N THR A 263 7.11 -18.54 -17.26
CA THR A 263 5.84 -17.90 -17.64
C THR A 263 5.89 -17.51 -19.11
N THR A 264 4.84 -17.85 -19.86
CA THR A 264 4.60 -17.27 -21.19
C THR A 264 3.86 -15.95 -20.98
N VAL A 265 4.39 -14.87 -21.55
CA VAL A 265 3.72 -13.56 -21.52
C VAL A 265 3.11 -13.31 -22.87
N TYR A 266 1.79 -13.09 -22.88
CA TYR A 266 1.06 -12.74 -24.09
C TYR A 266 1.09 -11.23 -24.28
N ILE A 267 1.59 -10.83 -25.43
CA ILE A 267 1.62 -9.44 -25.87
C ILE A 267 0.79 -9.34 -27.14
N TYR A 268 -0.20 -8.47 -27.11
CA TYR A 268 -1.05 -8.19 -28.27
C TYR A 268 -0.69 -6.79 -28.81
N GLY A 269 -0.39 -6.67 -30.10
CA GLY A 269 -0.23 -5.37 -30.78
C GLY A 269 1.21 -4.87 -31.04
N LEU A 270 1.31 -3.65 -31.58
CA LEU A 270 2.56 -2.96 -31.91
C LEU A 270 3.09 -2.23 -30.66
N ILE A 271 4.31 -2.58 -30.26
CA ILE A 271 4.96 -2.00 -29.09
C ILE A 271 6.18 -1.20 -29.53
N GLU A 272 6.19 0.07 -29.14
CA GLU A 272 7.40 0.90 -29.26
C GLU A 272 8.33 0.55 -28.09
N ASN A 273 9.51 0.01 -28.41
CA ASN A 273 10.56 -0.24 -27.43
C ASN A 273 11.56 0.92 -27.42
N SER A 274 11.96 1.38 -26.23
CA SER A 274 12.93 2.47 -26.06
C SER A 274 14.33 1.91 -25.87
N SER A 275 15.33 2.64 -26.38
CA SER A 275 16.77 2.36 -26.25
C SER A 275 17.34 2.56 -24.83
N ASP A 276 16.57 3.12 -23.88
CA ASP A 276 17.09 3.54 -22.58
C ASP A 276 17.25 2.41 -21.54
N CYS A 277 16.79 1.20 -21.87
CA CYS A 277 17.02 -0.02 -21.11
C CYS A 277 16.91 -1.22 -22.05
N ASP A 278 17.71 -2.27 -21.85
CA ASP A 278 17.86 -3.44 -22.73
C ASP A 278 16.58 -4.31 -22.92
N ASN A 279 15.45 -3.71 -23.29
CA ASN A 279 14.09 -4.25 -23.42
C ASN A 279 13.28 -4.39 -22.12
N ALA A 280 11.95 -4.45 -22.30
CA ALA A 280 10.92 -4.67 -21.27
C ALA A 280 11.21 -5.81 -20.28
N PHE A 281 11.94 -6.84 -20.73
CA PHE A 281 12.23 -8.06 -19.97
C PHE A 281 13.71 -8.19 -19.54
N ALA A 282 14.51 -7.12 -19.67
CA ALA A 282 15.92 -7.12 -19.28
C ALA A 282 16.16 -7.80 -17.90
N GLY A 283 17.04 -8.81 -17.89
CA GLY A 283 17.33 -9.64 -16.71
C GLY A 283 16.47 -10.90 -16.56
N ASN A 284 15.55 -11.18 -17.50
CA ASN A 284 14.71 -12.38 -17.48
C ASN A 284 15.00 -13.31 -18.69
N PRO A 285 16.09 -14.08 -18.69
CA PRO A 285 16.52 -14.89 -19.84
C PRO A 285 15.67 -16.15 -20.12
N ARG A 286 14.53 -16.32 -19.45
CA ARG A 286 13.65 -17.51 -19.54
C ARG A 286 12.17 -17.14 -19.72
N VAL A 287 11.90 -15.91 -20.16
CA VAL A 287 10.55 -15.46 -20.49
C VAL A 287 10.29 -15.79 -21.94
N PHE A 288 9.25 -16.59 -22.19
CA PHE A 288 8.74 -16.80 -23.53
C PHE A 288 7.73 -15.71 -23.83
N VAL A 289 8.00 -14.90 -24.84
CA VAL A 289 7.08 -13.87 -25.28
C VAL A 289 6.33 -14.40 -26.48
N ARG A 290 5.01 -14.54 -26.34
CA ARG A 290 4.13 -14.81 -27.48
C ARG A 290 3.53 -13.49 -27.92
N VAL A 291 3.89 -13.07 -29.13
CA VAL A 291 3.26 -11.91 -29.76
C VAL A 291 2.14 -12.42 -30.66
N GLU A 292 0.91 -12.00 -30.38
CA GLU A 292 -0.25 -12.30 -31.22
C GLU A 292 -0.66 -11.03 -31.97
N PHE A 293 -0.61 -11.12 -33.30
CA PHE A 293 -1.08 -10.07 -34.19
C PHE A 293 -2.52 -10.38 -34.59
N HIS A 294 -3.45 -9.47 -34.28
CA HIS A 294 -4.76 -9.46 -34.90
C HIS A 294 -4.61 -8.67 -36.21
N GLU A 295 -4.82 -9.32 -37.37
CA GLU A 295 -4.84 -8.66 -38.68
C GLU A 295 -5.69 -7.38 -38.61
N THR A 296 -5.15 -6.20 -38.91
CA THR A 296 -4.96 -5.73 -40.28
C THR A 296 -3.67 -4.91 -40.45
N GLY A 297 -2.73 -5.47 -41.21
CA GLY A 297 -1.77 -4.74 -42.05
C GLY A 297 -0.80 -3.79 -41.34
N MET A 298 0.40 -4.28 -41.02
CA MET A 298 1.66 -3.60 -41.34
C MET A 298 2.86 -4.52 -41.06
N ALA A 299 3.88 -4.38 -41.90
CA ALA A 299 5.02 -5.27 -41.99
C ALA A 299 5.94 -5.19 -40.76
N LEU A 300 6.57 -6.34 -40.47
CA LEU A 300 7.69 -6.51 -39.56
C LEU A 300 8.86 -5.62 -40.00
N GLU A 301 9.19 -4.60 -39.24
CA GLU A 301 10.59 -4.19 -39.10
C GLU A 301 11.14 -4.90 -37.86
N SER A 302 12.32 -5.52 -38.02
CA SER A 302 13.00 -6.29 -36.99
C SER A 302 13.06 -5.47 -35.70
N ALA A 303 12.64 -6.08 -34.59
CA ALA A 303 12.83 -5.51 -33.27
C ALA A 303 14.33 -5.55 -32.94
N ASP A 304 15.09 -4.58 -33.47
CA ASP A 304 16.48 -4.37 -33.12
C ASP A 304 16.55 -4.20 -31.59
N GLY A 305 17.04 -5.23 -30.90
CA GLY A 305 17.24 -5.22 -29.45
C GLY A 305 16.77 -6.47 -28.72
N TRP A 306 15.78 -7.21 -29.21
CA TRP A 306 15.29 -8.41 -28.51
C TRP A 306 16.16 -9.62 -28.88
N ASP A 307 16.72 -10.29 -27.87
CA ASP A 307 17.52 -11.51 -28.09
C ASP A 307 16.62 -12.62 -28.65
N ASP A 308 16.78 -12.91 -29.94
CA ASP A 308 15.97 -13.84 -30.75
C ASP A 308 15.87 -15.26 -30.15
N GLN A 309 16.72 -15.62 -29.18
CA GLN A 309 16.76 -16.98 -28.60
C GLN A 309 15.55 -17.36 -27.73
N ASN A 310 14.70 -16.41 -27.33
CA ASN A 310 13.56 -16.67 -26.43
C ASN A 310 12.18 -16.29 -27.01
N MET A 311 12.10 -15.91 -28.28
CA MET A 311 10.83 -15.57 -28.94
C MET A 311 10.25 -16.78 -29.69
N ALA A 312 9.01 -17.14 -29.37
CA ALA A 312 8.23 -18.10 -30.14
C ALA A 312 7.16 -17.32 -30.93
N PHE A 313 7.41 -17.11 -32.22
CA PHE A 313 6.42 -16.53 -33.13
C PHE A 313 5.42 -17.61 -33.57
N GLY A 314 4.15 -17.44 -33.21
CA GLY A 314 3.06 -18.31 -33.66
C GLY A 314 1.99 -17.49 -34.37
N LEU A 315 1.87 -17.66 -35.68
CA LEU A 315 0.73 -17.15 -36.45
C LEU A 315 -0.51 -18.02 -36.13
N ILE A 316 -1.62 -17.39 -35.77
CA ILE A 316 -2.93 -18.06 -35.74
C ILE A 316 -3.63 -17.76 -37.07
N PRO A 317 -4.17 -18.76 -37.78
CA PRO A 317 -4.95 -18.56 -39.00
C PRO A 317 -6.32 -17.91 -38.75
#